data_AF-A0A4R1ZWI7-F1
#
_entry.id   AF-A0A4R1ZWI7-F1
#
_cell.length_a   1.000
_cell.length_b   1.000
_cell.length_c   1.000
_cell.angle_alpha   90.00
_cell.angle_beta   90.00
_cell.angle_gamma   90.00
#
_symmetry.space_group_name_H-M   'P 1'
#
loop_
_entity.id
_entity.type
_entity.pdbx_description
1 polymer ?
#
loop_
_entity_poly.entity_id
_entity_poly.type
_entity_poly.pdbx_seq_one_letter_code
_entity_poly.pdbx_strand_id
1 'polypeptide(L)'
;MPLEFGNHREGFDLLERWIQDLLKTYKLSSIIVGMEPSGHYWFSLAHWLLDQGIEPVLVNPHLVKKNKENRDNTPSKSDHKDALVIADMVKNGYYSPVRFHPEEYEELRILMTNRETVTCL
;
A
#
# COMPACT_ATOMS: atom_id res chain seq x y z
N MET A 1 7.64 -15.81 -3.09
CA MET A 1 8.47 -14.80 -2.40
C MET A 1 7.80 -13.44 -2.60
N PRO A 2 7.92 -12.50 -1.65
CA PRO A 2 7.46 -11.13 -1.86
C PRO A 2 8.19 -10.49 -3.04
N LEU A 3 7.51 -9.62 -3.78
CA LEU A 3 8.09 -8.84 -4.86
C LEU A 3 8.71 -7.56 -4.28
N GLU A 4 9.98 -7.33 -4.54
CA GLU A 4 10.64 -6.06 -4.28
C GLU A 4 10.74 -5.25 -5.58
N PHE A 5 10.32 -3.99 -5.54
CA PHE A 5 10.36 -3.08 -6.68
C PHE A 5 10.54 -1.63 -6.21
N GLY A 6 11.10 -0.77 -7.05
CA GLY A 6 11.29 0.65 -6.74
C GLY A 6 10.07 1.51 -7.10
N ASN A 7 9.94 2.68 -6.47
CA ASN A 7 8.91 3.67 -6.79
C ASN A 7 9.31 4.50 -8.02
N HIS A 8 9.38 3.82 -9.17
CA HIS A 8 9.66 4.37 -10.48
C HIS A 8 9.00 3.50 -11.55
N ARG A 9 8.95 4.00 -12.78
CA ARG A 9 8.23 3.34 -13.88
C ARG A 9 8.62 1.88 -14.08
N GLU A 10 9.91 1.58 -14.17
CA GLU A 10 10.37 0.19 -14.36
C GLU A 10 9.97 -0.76 -13.21
N GLY A 11 9.89 -0.23 -11.98
CA GLY A 11 9.42 -1.00 -10.82
C GLY A 11 7.92 -1.26 -10.88
N PHE A 12 7.15 -0.28 -11.38
CA PHE A 12 5.72 -0.46 -11.62
C PHE A 12 5.43 -1.43 -12.77
N ASP A 13 6.22 -1.40 -13.85
CA ASP A 13 6.11 -2.37 -14.93
C ASP A 13 6.41 -3.80 -14.43
N LEU A 14 7.36 -3.94 -13.50
CA LEU A 14 7.65 -5.23 -12.84
C LEU A 14 6.47 -5.69 -11.98
N LEU A 15 5.88 -4.79 -11.19
CA LEU A 15 4.69 -5.06 -10.40
C LEU A 15 3.51 -5.49 -11.28
N GLU A 16 3.29 -4.82 -12.41
CA GLU A 16 2.22 -5.16 -13.35
C GLU A 16 2.36 -6.60 -13.85
N ARG A 17 3.55 -6.96 -14.34
CA ARG A 17 3.82 -8.32 -14.84
C ARG A 17 3.56 -9.36 -13.77
N TRP A 18 4.03 -9.08 -12.55
CA TRP A 18 3.81 -9.96 -11.41
C TRP A 18 2.32 -10.15 -11.09
N ILE A 19 1.53 -9.06 -11.09
CA ILE A 19 0.08 -9.13 -10.92
C ILE A 19 -0.57 -9.96 -12.02
N GLN A 20 -0.20 -9.74 -13.28
CA GLN A 20 -0.74 -10.49 -14.42
C GLN A 20 -0.44 -11.99 -14.33
N ASP A 21 0.77 -12.35 -13.90
CA ASP A 21 1.15 -13.75 -13.69
C ASP A 21 0.35 -14.39 -12.56
N LEU A 22 0.08 -13.66 -11.47
CA LEU A 22 -0.80 -14.13 -10.40
C LEU A 22 -2.24 -14.35 -10.89
N LEU A 23 -2.82 -13.37 -11.60
CA LEU A 23 -4.18 -13.48 -12.13
C LEU A 23 -4.33 -14.72 -13.03
N LYS A 24 -3.35 -14.97 -13.91
CA LYS A 24 -3.33 -16.17 -14.77
C LYS A 24 -3.16 -17.46 -13.98
N THR A 25 -2.22 -17.49 -13.03
CA THR A 25 -1.91 -18.69 -12.23
C THR A 25 -3.11 -19.14 -11.40
N TYR A 26 -3.80 -18.18 -10.78
CA TYR A 26 -4.94 -18.44 -9.89
C TYR A 26 -6.30 -18.34 -10.61
N LYS A 27 -6.32 -18.07 -11.92
CA LYS A 27 -7.53 -17.91 -12.74
C LYS A 27 -8.51 -16.88 -12.17
N LEU A 28 -7.97 -15.76 -11.71
CA LEU A 28 -8.72 -14.65 -11.14
C LEU A 28 -9.01 -13.61 -12.22
N SER A 29 -10.16 -12.95 -12.13
CA SER A 29 -10.59 -11.91 -13.08
C SER A 29 -10.30 -10.49 -12.62
N SER A 30 -10.01 -10.30 -11.33
CA SER A 30 -9.84 -8.99 -10.71
C SER A 30 -8.91 -9.06 -9.51
N ILE A 31 -8.26 -7.95 -9.20
CA ILE A 31 -7.40 -7.78 -8.04
C ILE A 31 -7.70 -6.43 -7.38
N ILE A 32 -7.55 -6.41 -6.05
CA ILE A 32 -7.60 -5.19 -5.23
C ILE A 32 -6.26 -5.11 -4.51
N VAL A 33 -5.67 -3.93 -4.46
CA VAL A 33 -4.37 -3.71 -3.81
C VAL A 33 -4.57 -2.94 -2.50
N GLY A 34 -4.34 -3.62 -1.39
CA GLY A 34 -4.37 -3.03 -0.05
C GLY A 34 -3.04 -2.40 0.32
N MET A 35 -3.08 -1.16 0.80
CA MET A 35 -1.90 -0.42 1.24
C MET A 35 -2.12 0.19 2.62
N GLU A 36 -1.07 0.18 3.44
CA GLU A 36 -1.01 0.97 4.65
C GLU A 36 -0.34 2.31 4.32
N PRO A 37 -0.99 3.48 4.54
CA PRO A 37 -0.41 4.78 4.23
C PRO A 37 0.68 5.12 5.26
N SER A 38 1.91 4.69 4.98
CA SER A 38 3.11 5.02 5.74
C SER A 38 4.03 5.92 4.89
N GLY A 39 3.85 7.24 5.03
CA GLY A 39 4.59 8.25 4.26
C GLY A 39 3.91 8.63 2.94
N HIS A 40 4.70 9.12 1.97
CA HIS A 40 4.19 9.67 0.70
C HIS A 40 4.31 8.71 -0.50
N TYR A 41 5.09 7.64 -0.39
CA TYR A 41 5.36 6.75 -1.53
C TYR A 41 4.12 6.04 -2.09
N TRP A 42 3.10 5.80 -1.25
CA TRP A 42 1.88 5.12 -1.68
C TRP A 42 1.06 5.95 -2.68
N PHE A 43 1.21 7.27 -2.73
CA PHE A 43 0.45 8.13 -3.65
C PHE A 43 0.78 7.84 -5.11
N SER A 44 2.07 7.84 -5.46
CA SER A 44 2.52 7.54 -6.82
C SER A 44 2.09 6.15 -7.27
N LEU A 45 2.15 5.17 -6.37
CA LEU A 45 1.66 3.82 -6.64
C LEU A 45 0.14 3.78 -6.80
N ALA A 46 -0.63 4.49 -5.95
CA ALA A 46 -2.09 4.54 -6.04
C ALA A 46 -2.56 5.14 -7.37
N HIS A 47 -1.94 6.24 -7.80
CA HIS A 47 -2.21 6.87 -9.09
C HIS A 47 -1.95 5.90 -10.24
N TRP A 48 -0.76 5.29 -10.25
CA TRP A 48 -0.41 4.34 -11.30
C TRP A 48 -1.36 3.13 -11.32
N LEU A 49 -1.75 2.58 -10.16
CA LEU A 49 -2.71 1.48 -10.07
C LEU A 49 -4.07 1.85 -10.67
N LEU A 50 -4.58 3.05 -10.36
CA LEU A 50 -5.82 3.54 -10.96
C LEU A 50 -5.72 3.68 -12.48
N ASP A 51 -4.60 4.17 -13.00
CA ASP A 51 -4.37 4.28 -14.45
C ASP A 51 -4.36 2.89 -15.13
N GLN A 52 -3.92 1.85 -14.42
CA GLN A 52 -4.01 0.45 -14.87
C GLN A 52 -5.40 -0.18 -14.66
N GLY A 53 -6.37 0.54 -14.11
CA GLY A 53 -7.70 0.03 -13.79
C GLY A 53 -7.74 -0.93 -12.59
N ILE A 54 -6.71 -0.91 -11.74
CA ILE A 54 -6.64 -1.69 -10.51
C ILE A 54 -7.09 -0.81 -9.35
N GLU A 55 -7.93 -1.34 -8.46
CA GLU A 55 -8.45 -0.56 -7.33
C GLU A 55 -7.45 -0.56 -6.15
N PRO A 56 -6.85 0.60 -5.81
CA PRO A 56 -6.08 0.73 -4.58
C PRO A 56 -7.02 1.04 -3.41
N VAL A 57 -6.79 0.37 -2.28
CA VAL A 57 -7.52 0.59 -1.03
C VAL A 57 -6.57 0.83 0.13
N LEU A 58 -6.98 1.68 1.06
CA LEU A 58 -6.20 2.03 2.24
C LEU A 58 -6.70 1.26 3.46
N VAL A 59 -5.77 0.74 4.23
CA VAL A 59 -6.03 0.14 5.53
C VAL A 59 -5.50 1.07 6.62
N ASN A 60 -6.29 1.29 7.67
CA ASN A 60 -5.89 2.18 8.76
C ASN A 60 -4.71 1.59 9.56
N PRO A 61 -3.55 2.28 9.65
CA PRO A 61 -2.39 1.83 10.42
C PRO A 61 -2.70 1.47 11.88
N HIS A 62 -3.63 2.19 12.51
CA HIS A 62 -4.03 1.94 13.89
C HIS A 62 -4.79 0.62 14.03
N LEU A 63 -5.62 0.28 13.05
CA LEU A 63 -6.33 -1.01 13.02
C LEU A 63 -5.37 -2.16 12.73
N VAL A 64 -4.39 -1.94 11.84
CA VAL A 64 -3.31 -2.89 11.57
C VAL A 64 -2.53 -3.17 12.86
N LYS A 65 -2.13 -2.13 13.61
CA LYS A 65 -1.42 -2.27 14.89
C LYS A 65 -2.25 -3.01 15.94
N LYS A 66 -3.53 -2.68 16.09
CA LYS A 66 -4.42 -3.35 17.05
C LYS A 66 -4.66 -4.82 16.69
N ASN A 67 -4.77 -5.13 15.39
CA ASN A 67 -4.94 -6.50 14.92
C ASN A 67 -3.65 -7.33 15.10
N LYS A 68 -2.48 -6.69 14.98
CA LYS A 68 -1.19 -7.28 15.36
C LYS A 68 -1.12 -7.59 16.85
N GLU A 69 -1.46 -6.62 17.73
CA GLU A 69 -1.47 -6.82 19.19
C GLU A 69 -2.40 -7.97 19.63
N ASN A 70 -3.51 -8.18 18.92
CA ASN A 70 -4.42 -9.29 19.19
C ASN A 70 -3.92 -10.65 18.67
N ARG A 71 -3.08 -10.67 17.63
CA ARG A 71 -2.60 -11.91 16.96
C ARG A 71 -1.19 -12.34 17.39
N ASP A 72 -0.31 -11.40 17.68
CA ASP A 72 1.10 -11.63 17.99
C ASP A 72 1.37 -11.30 19.48
N ASN A 73 1.74 -12.32 20.25
CA ASN A 73 2.33 -12.17 21.60
C ASN A 73 3.86 -11.98 21.55
N THR A 74 4.43 -11.68 20.38
CA THR A 74 5.89 -11.57 20.19
C THR A 74 6.27 -10.29 19.43
N PRO A 75 7.23 -9.50 19.93
CA PRO A 75 7.56 -8.17 19.43
C PRO A 75 8.49 -8.19 18.20
N SER A 76 8.19 -9.00 17.19
CA SER A 76 8.97 -9.05 15.96
C SER A 76 8.25 -8.36 14.79
N LYS A 77 8.75 -7.18 14.40
CA LYS A 77 8.38 -6.50 13.15
C LYS A 77 8.80 -7.38 11.98
N SER A 78 7.85 -7.86 11.19
CA SER A 78 8.13 -8.59 9.95
C SER A 78 7.16 -8.11 8.89
N ASP A 79 7.69 -7.46 7.84
CA ASP A 79 6.87 -6.88 6.75
C ASP A 79 5.97 -7.93 6.08
N HIS A 80 6.38 -9.20 6.10
CA HIS A 80 5.56 -10.32 5.63
C HIS A 80 4.31 -10.56 6.49
N LYS A 81 4.43 -10.48 7.83
CA LYS A 81 3.28 -10.58 8.74
C LYS A 81 2.34 -9.39 8.53
N ASP A 82 2.91 -8.23 8.33
CA ASP A 82 2.18 -6.98 8.13
C ASP A 82 1.35 -7.04 6.84
N ALA A 83 1.94 -7.51 5.74
CA ALA A 83 1.24 -7.74 4.48
C ALA A 83 0.09 -8.76 4.63
N LEU A 84 0.28 -9.82 5.41
CA LEU A 84 -0.77 -10.82 5.71
C LEU A 84 -1.93 -10.22 6.51
N VAL A 85 -1.65 -9.38 7.50
CA VAL A 85 -2.68 -8.69 8.28
C VAL A 85 -3.47 -7.73 7.38
N ILE A 86 -2.79 -6.96 6.53
CA ILE A 86 -3.42 -6.05 5.56
C ILE A 86 -4.32 -6.83 4.60
N ALA A 87 -3.82 -7.94 4.03
CA ALA A 87 -4.60 -8.77 3.12
C ALA A 87 -5.86 -9.35 3.79
N ASP A 88 -5.75 -9.81 5.04
CA ASP A 88 -6.89 -10.30 5.82
C ASP A 88 -7.92 -9.19 6.10
N MET A 89 -7.45 -7.98 6.43
CA MET A 89 -8.33 -6.82 6.63
C MET A 89 -9.08 -6.44 5.36
N VAL A 90 -8.37 -6.38 4.22
CA VAL A 90 -8.99 -6.09 2.92
C VAL A 90 -10.03 -7.14 2.56
N LYS A 91 -9.70 -8.42 2.72
CA LYS A 91 -10.62 -9.54 2.46
C LYS A 91 -11.90 -9.44 3.28
N ASN A 92 -11.83 -8.97 4.51
CA ASN A 92 -12.98 -8.80 5.41
C ASN A 92 -13.69 -7.45 5.26
N GLY A 93 -13.27 -6.59 4.32
CA GLY A 93 -13.91 -5.28 4.08
C GLY A 93 -13.46 -4.16 5.02
N TYR A 94 -12.40 -4.36 5.82
CA TYR A 94 -11.84 -3.34 6.70
C TYR A 94 -10.84 -2.45 5.96
N TYR A 95 -11.31 -1.79 4.90
CA TYR A 95 -10.53 -0.85 4.10
C TYR A 95 -11.36 0.39 3.74
N SER A 96 -10.67 1.43 3.32
CA SER A 96 -11.26 2.66 2.79
C SER A 96 -10.80 2.86 1.34
N PRO A 97 -11.65 3.36 0.44
CA PRO A 97 -11.21 3.70 -0.91
C PRO A 97 -10.19 4.84 -0.85
N VAL A 98 -9.21 4.83 -1.76
CA VAL A 98 -8.31 5.97 -1.91
C VAL A 98 -9.11 7.18 -2.43
N ARG A 99 -8.98 8.32 -1.74
CA ARG A 99 -9.53 9.60 -2.20
C ARG A 99 -8.39 10.55 -2.49
N PHE A 100 -8.17 10.84 -3.76
CA PHE A 100 -7.26 11.90 -4.19
C PHE A 100 -7.89 13.24 -3.87
N HIS A 101 -7.08 14.17 -3.39
CA HIS A 101 -7.47 15.57 -3.20
C HIS A 101 -6.87 16.40 -4.34
N PRO A 102 -7.36 17.62 -4.59
CA PRO A 102 -6.76 18.50 -5.58
C PRO A 102 -5.25 18.63 -5.36
N GLU A 103 -4.50 18.68 -6.46
CA GLU A 103 -3.02 18.63 -6.52
C GLU A 103 -2.35 19.63 -5.56
N GLU A 104 -2.96 20.80 -5.34
CA GLU A 104 -2.43 21.83 -4.44
C GLU A 104 -2.33 21.35 -2.98
N TYR A 105 -3.23 20.47 -2.55
CA TYR A 105 -3.24 19.91 -1.19
C TYR A 105 -2.24 18.75 -1.03
N GLU A 106 -1.92 18.09 -2.13
CA GLU A 106 -1.01 16.94 -2.18
C GLU A 106 0.45 17.40 -2.13
N GLU A 107 0.79 18.44 -2.92
CA GLU A 107 2.11 19.09 -2.84
C GLU A 107 2.39 19.63 -1.42
N LEU A 108 1.40 20.28 -0.81
CA LEU A 108 1.51 20.78 0.57
C LEU A 108 1.77 19.65 1.57
N ARG A 109 1.14 18.48 1.41
CA ARG A 109 1.41 17.29 2.25
C ARG A 109 2.82 16.77 2.06
N ILE A 110 3.28 16.64 0.81
CA ILE A 110 4.63 16.17 0.50
C ILE A 110 5.69 17.13 1.09
N LEU A 111 5.49 18.44 0.93
CA LEU A 111 6.34 19.48 1.51
C LEU A 111 6.36 19.44 3.05
N MET A 112 5.20 19.27 3.69
CA MET A 112 5.13 19.14 5.15
C MET A 112 5.90 17.92 5.66
N THR A 113 5.76 16.76 5.01
CA THR A 113 6.51 15.54 5.39
C THR A 113 8.01 15.67 5.15
N ASN A 114 8.43 16.32 4.05
CA ASN A 114 9.86 16.60 3.79
C ASN A 114 10.46 17.62 4.77
N ARG A 115 9.66 18.49 5.38
CA ARG A 115 10.14 19.43 6.39
C ARG A 115 10.44 18.73 7.72
N GLU A 116 9.66 17.71 8.08
CA GLU A 116 9.89 16.92 9.30
C GLU A 116 11.19 16.12 9.23
N THR A 117 11.58 15.64 8.03
CA THR A 117 12.87 14.93 7.85
C THR A 117 14.08 15.86 7.93
N VAL A 118 13.96 17.14 7.57
CA VAL A 118 15.07 18.11 7.60
C VAL A 118 15.30 18.71 9.00
N THR A 119 14.31 18.64 9.89
CA THR A 119 14.44 19.21 11.25
C THR A 119 15.11 18.24 12.24
N CYS A 120 15.44 17.02 11.80
CA CYS A 120 16.23 16.03 12.53
C CYS A 120 17.68 15.94 11.97
N LEU A 121 18.36 17.08 11.88
CA LEU A 121 19.81 17.23 11.76
C LEU A 121 20.26 18.38 12.68
#